data_AF-A0A084G3C5-F1
#
_entry.id   AF-A0A084G3C5-F1
#
_cell.length_a   1.000
_cell.length_b   1.000
_cell.length_c   1.000
_cell.angle_alpha   90.00
_cell.angle_beta   90.00
_cell.angle_gamma   90.00
#
_symmetry.space_group_name_H-M   'P 1'
#
loop_
_entity.id
_entity.type
_entity.pdbx_description
1 polymer ?
#
loop_
_entity_poly.entity_id
_entity_poly.type
_entity_poly.pdbx_seq_one_letter_code
_entity_poly.pdbx_strand_id
1 'polypeptide(L)'
;MAQNAPSEYITLVSSDGFEFVVLREAAMISTVIKSMIDPRSGFKEAITGVCRFQEISGPVMEKAVEYFHYWYRNKDSSEGVQDMDIPVEFCLELLVAADFLGLDT
;
A
#
# COMPACT_ATOMS: atom_id res chain seq x y z
N MET A 1 -10.96 11.88 -26.89
CA MET A 1 -10.81 10.70 -26.02
C MET A 1 -10.40 11.22 -24.66
N ALA A 2 -11.30 11.16 -23.67
CA ALA A 2 -10.98 11.66 -22.33
C ALA A 2 -9.88 10.75 -21.76
N GLN A 3 -8.67 11.30 -21.63
CA GLN A 3 -7.62 10.66 -20.87
C GLN A 3 -8.10 10.66 -19.43
N ASN A 4 -8.65 9.53 -18.97
CA ASN A 4 -9.12 9.39 -17.61
C ASN A 4 -7.87 9.38 -16.72
N ALA A 5 -7.51 10.55 -16.17
CA ALA A 5 -6.38 10.65 -15.27
C ALA A 5 -6.57 9.64 -14.13
N PRO A 6 -5.51 8.91 -13.73
CA PRO A 6 -5.60 7.98 -12.62
C PRO A 6 -6.05 8.73 -11.36
N SER A 7 -6.98 8.14 -10.60
CA SER A 7 -7.45 8.69 -9.33
C SER A 7 -6.28 8.97 -8.38
N GLU A 8 -6.36 10.11 -7.66
CA GLU A 8 -5.40 10.53 -6.62
C GLU A 8 -5.36 9.53 -5.45
N TYR A 9 -6.48 8.84 -5.19
CA TYR A 9 -6.61 7.84 -4.15
C TYR A 9 -6.86 6.45 -4.75
N ILE A 10 -6.36 5.44 -4.05
CA ILE A 10 -6.66 4.02 -4.29
C ILE A 10 -7.26 3.41 -3.04
N THR A 11 -8.00 2.32 -3.20
CA THR A 11 -8.59 1.55 -2.10
C THR A 11 -7.88 0.21 -2.00
N LEU A 12 -7.29 -0.09 -0.84
CA LEU A 12 -6.76 -1.41 -0.52
C LEU A 12 -7.81 -2.16 0.29
N VAL A 13 -8.18 -3.36 -0.13
CA VAL A 13 -9.17 -4.18 0.56
C VAL A 13 -8.47 -5.38 1.17
N SER A 14 -8.56 -5.53 2.49
CA SER A 14 -8.00 -6.67 3.22
C SER A 14 -8.84 -7.94 3.08
N SER A 15 -8.33 -9.06 3.59
CA SER A 15 -8.94 -10.39 3.48
C SER A 15 -10.28 -10.51 4.23
N ASP A 16 -10.43 -9.74 5.30
CA ASP A 16 -11.65 -9.58 6.11
C ASP A 16 -12.59 -8.48 5.59
N GLY A 17 -12.23 -7.83 4.47
CA GLY A 17 -13.11 -6.90 3.75
C GLY A 17 -13.05 -5.45 4.22
N PHE A 18 -12.08 -5.07 5.05
CA PHE A 18 -11.86 -3.67 5.39
C PHE A 18 -11.27 -2.92 4.20
N GLU A 19 -11.74 -1.68 4.01
CA GLU A 19 -11.34 -0.83 2.89
C GLU A 19 -10.49 0.34 3.40
N PHE A 20 -9.26 0.44 2.92
CA PHE A 20 -8.31 1.49 3.27
C PHE A 20 -8.12 2.41 2.07
N VAL A 21 -8.64 3.63 2.17
CA VAL A 21 -8.46 4.65 1.11
C VAL A 21 -7.17 5.41 1.38
N VAL A 22 -6.19 5.28 0.47
CA VAL A 22 -4.85 5.82 0.64
C VAL A 22 -4.44 6.68 -0.56
N LEU A 23 -3.53 7.62 -0.32
CA LEU A 23 -2.93 8.41 -1.39
C LEU A 23 -2.18 7.48 -2.33
N ARG A 24 -2.48 7.55 -3.64
CA ARG A 24 -1.86 6.70 -4.66
C ARG A 24 -0.34 6.76 -4.57
N GLU A 25 0.22 7.97 -4.48
CA GLU A 25 1.67 8.17 -4.44
C GLU A 25 2.34 7.55 -3.21
N ALA A 26 1.66 7.55 -2.05
CA ALA A 26 2.20 6.94 -0.84
C ALA A 26 2.29 5.42 -0.97
N ALA A 27 1.30 4.80 -1.63
CA ALA A 27 1.26 3.35 -1.85
C ALA A 27 2.21 2.87 -2.97
N MET A 28 2.80 3.78 -3.76
CA MET A 28 3.70 3.43 -4.87
C MET A 28 5.06 2.87 -4.42
N ILE A 29 5.38 2.92 -3.12
CA ILE A 29 6.51 2.17 -2.57
C ILE A 29 6.35 0.66 -2.76
N SER A 30 5.12 0.14 -2.75
CA SER A 30 4.86 -1.27 -3.03
C SER A 30 4.96 -1.54 -4.53
N THR A 31 5.90 -2.38 -4.93
CA THR A 31 6.08 -2.81 -6.32
C THR A 31 4.87 -3.61 -6.82
N VAL A 32 4.23 -4.37 -5.94
CA VAL A 32 3.00 -5.12 -6.24
C VAL A 32 1.83 -4.18 -6.48
N ILE A 33 1.57 -3.22 -5.57
CA ILE A 33 0.49 -2.24 -5.76
C ILE A 33 0.72 -1.44 -7.04
N LYS A 34 1.96 -0.99 -7.27
CA LYS A 34 2.36 -0.26 -8.49
C LYS A 34 2.02 -1.05 -9.75
N SER A 35 2.25 -2.36 -9.74
CA SER A 35 1.95 -3.25 -10.87
C SER A 35 0.45 -3.46 -11.06
N MET A 36 -0.31 -3.61 -9.98
CA MET A 36 -1.78 -3.77 -10.01
C MET A 36 -2.48 -2.54 -10.59
N ILE A 37 -2.00 -1.33 -10.27
CA ILE A 37 -2.62 -0.08 -10.71
C ILE A 37 -1.97 0.51 -11.97
N ASP A 38 -1.06 -0.21 -12.63
CA ASP A 38 -0.41 0.22 -13.86
C ASP A 38 -1.45 0.20 -15.02
N PRO A 39 -1.74 1.34 -15.65
CA PRO A 39 -2.66 1.43 -16.79
C PRO A 39 -2.28 0.54 -17.98
N ARG A 40 -1.02 0.13 -18.09
CA ARG A 40 -0.50 -0.71 -19.17
C ARG A 40 -0.71 -2.20 -18.92
N SER A 41 -0.99 -2.60 -17.68
CA SER A 41 -1.17 -4.00 -17.30
C SER A 41 -2.45 -4.64 -17.84
N GLY A 42 -3.46 -3.81 -18.17
CA GLY A 42 -4.79 -4.28 -18.58
C GLY A 42 -5.65 -4.83 -17.43
N PHE A 43 -5.20 -4.72 -16.17
CA PHE A 43 -5.96 -5.16 -15.00
C PHE A 43 -7.15 -4.22 -14.70
N LYS A 44 -8.20 -4.77 -14.08
CA LYS A 44 -9.39 -3.99 -13.70
C LYS A 44 -9.05 -2.95 -12.64
N GLU A 45 -8.10 -3.29 -11.77
CA GLU A 45 -7.53 -2.52 -10.69
C GLU A 45 -6.89 -1.21 -11.20
N ALA A 46 -6.31 -1.22 -12.40
CA ALA A 46 -5.77 -0.02 -13.04
C ALA A 46 -6.85 1.01 -13.41
N ILE A 47 -8.08 0.55 -13.62
CA ILE A 47 -9.24 1.39 -13.97
C ILE A 47 -10.03 1.77 -12.71
N THR A 48 -10.25 0.83 -11.80
CA THR A 48 -11.06 1.06 -10.59
C THR A 48 -10.28 1.72 -9.46
N GLY A 49 -8.96 1.56 -9.42
CA GLY A 49 -8.13 1.97 -8.29
C GLY A 49 -8.39 1.16 -7.02
N VAL A 50 -8.96 -0.04 -7.13
CA VAL A 50 -9.28 -0.90 -5.98
C VAL A 50 -8.41 -2.16 -6.05
N CYS A 51 -7.49 -2.34 -5.11
CA CYS A 51 -6.65 -3.53 -4.97
C CYS A 51 -7.17 -4.43 -3.85
N ARG A 52 -7.35 -5.72 -4.11
CA ARG A 52 -7.89 -6.67 -3.13
C ARG A 52 -6.81 -7.68 -2.72
N PHE A 53 -6.59 -7.83 -1.43
CA PHE A 53 -5.57 -8.69 -0.83
C PHE A 53 -6.25 -9.79 -0.01
N GLN A 54 -6.25 -11.03 -0.52
CA GLN A 54 -6.89 -12.16 0.16
C GLN A 54 -6.03 -12.75 1.29
N GLU A 55 -4.76 -12.41 1.33
CA GLU A 55 -3.77 -12.99 2.26
C GLU A 55 -3.42 -12.06 3.42
N ILE A 56 -3.83 -10.79 3.37
CA ILE A 56 -3.47 -9.77 4.38
C ILE A 56 -4.72 -9.38 5.17
N SER A 57 -4.70 -9.58 6.48
CA SER A 57 -5.79 -9.21 7.39
C SER A 57 -5.91 -7.68 7.56
N GLY A 58 -7.07 -7.19 8.00
CA GLY A 58 -7.31 -5.77 8.25
C GLY A 58 -6.28 -5.12 9.18
N PRO A 59 -5.98 -5.69 10.36
CA PRO A 59 -4.99 -5.12 11.28
C PRO A 59 -3.57 -5.05 10.69
N VAL A 60 -3.17 -6.04 9.89
CA VAL A 60 -1.86 -6.04 9.23
C VAL A 60 -1.82 -5.03 8.08
N MET A 61 -2.91 -4.94 7.30
CA MET A 61 -3.05 -3.93 6.25
C MET A 61 -3.02 -2.52 6.82
N GLU A 62 -3.64 -2.28 7.97
CA GLU A 62 -3.59 -0.99 8.67
C GLU A 62 -2.14 -0.57 8.96
N LYS A 63 -1.33 -1.49 9.49
CA LYS A 63 0.10 -1.23 9.76
C LYS A 63 0.94 -1.05 8.49
N ALA A 64 0.64 -1.77 7.42
CA ALA A 64 1.27 -1.55 6.12
C ALA A 64 0.92 -0.17 5.54
N VAL A 65 -0.34 0.26 5.67
CA VAL A 65 -0.80 1.59 5.25
C VAL A 65 -0.14 2.69 6.08
N GLU A 66 -0.04 2.50 7.40
CA GLU A 66 0.69 3.40 8.29
C GLU A 66 2.15 3.57 7.81
N TYR A 67 2.80 2.46 7.45
CA TYR A 67 4.15 2.48 6.88
C TYR A 67 4.24 3.24 5.55
N PHE A 68 3.27 3.10 4.64
CA PHE A 68 3.27 3.86 3.37
C PHE A 68 3.27 5.36 3.60
N HIS A 69 2.45 5.84 4.53
CA HIS A 69 2.38 7.25 4.89
C HIS A 69 3.63 7.72 5.63
N TYR A 70 4.14 6.91 6.54
CA TYR A 70 5.40 7.16 7.24
C TYR A 70 6.55 7.31 6.24
N TRP A 71 6.71 6.36 5.32
CA TRP A 71 7.75 6.43 4.29
C TRP A 71 7.55 7.66 3.39
N TYR A 72 6.34 7.90 2.90
CA TYR A 72 6.07 9.02 2.00
C TYR A 72 6.38 10.38 2.63
N ARG A 73 6.08 10.56 3.93
CA ARG A 73 6.42 11.77 4.68
C ARG A 73 7.92 11.96 4.86
N ASN A 74 8.65 10.86 5.07
CA ASN A 74 10.06 10.90 5.45
C ASN A 74 11.03 10.66 4.29
N LYS A 75 10.56 10.33 3.08
CA LYS A 75 11.41 9.98 1.91
C LYS A 75 12.42 11.05 1.50
N ASP A 76 12.14 12.32 1.79
CA ASP A 76 13.02 13.47 1.50
C ASP A 76 13.65 14.08 2.78
N SER A 77 13.44 13.46 3.94
CA SER A 77 13.92 13.99 5.23
C SER A 77 15.41 13.68 5.42
N SER A 78 16.19 14.72 5.72
CA SER A 78 17.61 14.63 6.05
C SER A 78 17.89 14.61 7.56
N GLU A 79 16.84 14.74 8.39
CA GLU A 79 16.91 14.78 9.84
C GLU A 79 16.40 13.47 10.48
N GLY A 80 16.72 13.27 11.76
CA GLY A 80 16.45 12.04 12.51
C GLY A 80 14.98 11.61 12.48
N VAL A 81 14.67 10.66 11.61
CA VAL A 81 13.34 10.09 11.45
C VAL A 81 13.00 9.26 12.69
N GLN A 82 11.85 9.54 13.30
CA GLN A 82 11.37 8.79 14.46
C GLN A 82 10.96 7.37 14.06
N ASP A 83 11.33 6.36 14.86
CA ASP A 83 10.89 5.00 14.63
C ASP A 83 9.36 4.85 14.72
N MET A 84 8.82 4.00 13.84
CA MET A 84 7.41 3.60 13.88
C MET A 84 7.20 2.53 14.96
N ASP A 85 6.19 2.73 15.81
CA ASP A 85 5.85 1.76 16.85
C ASP A 85 5.02 0.59 16.25
N ILE A 86 5.64 -0.59 16.20
CA ILE A 86 5.00 -1.82 15.75
C ILE A 86 4.88 -2.76 16.95
N PRO A 87 3.65 -3.06 17.39
CA PRO A 87 3.43 -4.06 18.43
C PRO A 87 4.01 -5.42 18.01
N VAL A 88 4.69 -6.09 18.93
CA VAL A 88 5.41 -7.35 18.68
C VAL A 88 4.52 -8.48 18.14
N GLU A 89 3.22 -8.44 18.43
CA GLU A 89 2.23 -9.39 17.95
C GLU A 89 2.04 -9.34 16.42
N PHE A 90 2.31 -8.20 15.79
CA PHE A 90 2.14 -8.02 14.34
C PHE A 90 3.43 -8.30 13.54
N CYS A 91 4.60 -8.39 14.18
CA CYS A 91 5.88 -8.40 13.46
C CYS A 91 6.02 -9.53 12.43
N LEU A 92 5.57 -10.75 12.76
CA LEU A 92 5.70 -11.89 11.86
C LEU A 92 4.74 -11.77 10.65
N GLU A 93 3.49 -11.41 10.91
CA GLU A 93 2.50 -11.24 9.83
C GLU A 93 2.84 -10.04 8.95
N LEU A 94 3.31 -8.94 9.55
CA LEU A 94 3.73 -7.75 8.82
C LEU A 94 4.98 -8.00 7.98
N LEU A 95 5.92 -8.83 8.45
CA LEU A 95 7.07 -9.26 7.66
C LEU A 95 6.64 -10.03 6.40
N VAL A 96 5.71 -10.97 6.56
CA VAL A 96 5.16 -11.74 5.41
C VAL A 96 4.39 -10.81 4.46
N ALA A 97 3.60 -9.89 5.01
CA ALA A 97 2.89 -8.90 4.19
C ALA A 97 3.85 -7.94 3.47
N ALA A 98 4.95 -7.54 4.09
CA ALA A 98 5.94 -6.67 3.49
C ALA A 98 6.66 -7.32 2.31
N ASP A 99 7.04 -8.59 2.45
CA ASP A 99 7.58 -9.42 1.36
C ASP A 99 6.56 -9.58 0.23
N PHE A 100 5.31 -9.91 0.57
CA PHE A 100 4.23 -10.01 -0.41
C PHE A 100 3.99 -8.69 -1.16
N LEU A 101 4.06 -7.55 -0.46
CA LEU A 101 3.89 -6.23 -1.05
C LEU A 101 5.14 -5.74 -1.80
N GLY A 102 6.24 -6.50 -1.76
CA GLY A 102 7.52 -6.19 -2.39
C GLY A 102 8.13 -4.90 -1.85
N LEU A 103 8.13 -4.74 -0.52
CA LEU A 103 8.71 -3.58 0.19
C LEU A 103 10.20 -3.75 0.52
N ASP A 104 10.79 -4.89 0.18
CA ASP A 104 12.18 -5.27 0.41
C ASP A 104 13.13 -4.91 -0.75
N THR A 105 12.63 -4.27 -1.82
CA THR A 105 13.36 -4.00 -3.07
C THR A 105 13.85 -2.58 -3.27
#